data_AF-A0A2K3J1T9-F1
#
_entry.id   AF-A0A2K3J1T9-F1
#
_cell.length_a   1.000
_cell.length_b   1.000
_cell.length_c   1.000
_cell.angle_alpha   90.00
_cell.angle_beta   90.00
_cell.angle_gamma   90.00
#
_symmetry.space_group_name_H-M   'P 1'
#
loop_
_entity.id
_entity.type
_entity.pdbx_description
1 polymer ?
#
loop_
_entity_poly.entity_id
_entity_poly.type
_entity_poly.pdbx_seq_one_letter_code
_entity_poly.pdbx_strand_id
1 'polypeptide(L)' 'MTINPFYNPIFLTRLLKSYIIDINRVWSTSPKKMRTYQDKALRRMVKYAYTVPIYHKKYKEAGIHPTDIH' A
#
# COMPACT_ATOMS: atom_id res chain seq x y z
N MET A 1 -34.72 -10.91 7.75
CA MET A 1 -34.16 -9.55 7.93
C MET A 1 -32.65 -9.65 7.79
N THR A 2 -32.06 -9.04 6.76
CA THR A 2 -30.60 -8.95 6.64
C THR A 2 -30.10 -7.92 7.65
N ILE A 3 -29.23 -8.33 8.57
CA ILE A 3 -28.52 -7.40 9.44
C ILE A 3 -27.68 -6.51 8.53
N ASN A 4 -27.90 -5.20 8.58
CA ASN A 4 -27.11 -4.25 7.80
C ASN A 4 -25.63 -4.43 8.19
N PRO A 5 -24.73 -4.78 7.24
CA PRO A 5 -23.33 -5.06 7.52
C PRO A 5 -22.59 -3.90 8.20
N PHE A 6 -23.08 -2.67 8.04
CA PHE A 6 -22.53 -1.48 8.66
C PHE A 6 -22.81 -1.37 10.16
N TYR A 7 -23.81 -2.09 10.69
CA TYR A 7 -24.06 -2.17 12.15
C TYR A 7 -23.31 -3.33 12.82
N ASN A 8 -22.43 -4.02 12.09
CA ASN A 8 -21.58 -5.04 12.70
C ASN A 8 -20.64 -4.36 13.73
N PRO A 9 -20.67 -4.76 15.02
CA PRO A 9 -19.85 -4.13 16.06
C PRO A 9 -18.34 -4.27 15.79
N ILE A 10 -17.91 -5.34 15.13
CA ILE A 10 -16.52 -5.52 14.71
C ILE A 10 -16.16 -4.51 13.61
N PHE A 11 -17.08 -4.27 12.67
CA PHE A 11 -16.88 -3.26 11.63
C PHE A 11 -16.81 -1.84 12.21
N LEU A 12 -17.77 -1.49 13.07
CA LEU A 12 -17.85 -0.18 13.72
C LEU A 12 -16.63 0.13 14.59
N THR A 13 -16.17 -0.85 15.38
CA THR A 13 -14.97 -0.67 16.21
C THR A 13 -13.70 -0.48 15.37
N ARG A 14 -13.57 -1.18 14.24
CA ARG A 14 -12.46 -0.98 13.29
C ARG A 14 -12.52 0.40 12.63
N LEU A 15 -13.71 0.82 12.19
CA LEU A 15 -13.93 2.15 11.61
C LEU A 15 -13.55 3.26 12.60
N LEU A 16 -14.05 3.16 13.84
CA LEU A 16 -13.76 4.12 14.91
C LEU A 16 -12.26 4.20 15.20
N LYS A 17 -11.59 3.05 15.32
CA LYS A 17 -10.14 2.98 15.52
C LYS A 17 -9.40 3.66 14.39
N SER A 18 -9.74 3.37 13.14
CA SER A 18 -9.07 3.98 11.99
C SER A 18 -9.29 5.49 11.93
N TYR A 19 -10.48 5.97 12.27
CA TYR A 19 -10.76 7.40 12.32
C TYR A 19 -9.93 8.11 13.41
N ILE A 20 -9.85 7.56 14.62
CA ILE A 20 -9.15 8.22 15.73
C ILE A 20 -7.62 8.07 15.62
N ILE A 21 -7.13 6.90 15.24
CA ILE A 21 -5.70 6.56 15.31
C ILE A 21 -5.02 6.73 13.96
N ASP A 22 -5.59 6.18 12.89
CA ASP A 22 -4.90 6.13 11.58
C ASP A 22 -4.86 7.51 10.92
N ILE A 23 -5.90 8.34 11.11
CA ILE A 23 -5.89 9.73 10.62
C ILE A 23 -4.74 10.52 11.26
N ASN A 24 -4.64 10.49 12.60
CA ASN A 24 -3.57 11.17 13.32
C ASN A 24 -2.18 10.68 12.90
N ARG A 25 -2.04 9.38 12.64
CA ARG A 25 -0.79 8.79 12.14
C ARG A 25 -0.36 9.39 10.79
N VAL A 26 -1.29 9.63 9.87
CA VAL A 26 -0.96 10.24 8.57
C VAL A 26 -0.50 11.68 8.76
N TRP A 27 -1.20 12.48 9.56
CA TRP A 27 -0.86 13.88 9.82
C TRP A 27 0.41 14.07 10.65
N SER A 28 0.72 13.14 11.56
CA SER A 28 1.92 13.19 12.41
C SER A 28 3.16 12.59 11.74
N THR A 29 3.04 12.01 10.53
CA THR A 29 4.16 11.39 9.84
C THR A 29 5.00 12.46 9.15
N SER A 30 6.29 12.56 9.51
CA SER A 30 7.18 13.51 8.84
C SER A 30 7.30 13.19 7.35
N PRO A 31 7.50 14.20 6.47
CA PRO A 31 7.67 13.98 5.04
C PRO A 31 8.76 12.93 4.72
N LYS A 32 9.85 12.91 5.49
CA LYS A 32 10.93 11.92 5.36
C LYS A 32 10.43 10.49 5.61
N LYS A 33 9.68 10.26 6.70
CA LYS A 33 9.11 8.93 7.01
C LYS A 33 8.10 8.50 5.94
N MET A 34 7.31 9.44 5.42
CA MET A 34 6.37 9.16 4.34
C MET A 34 7.09 8.73 3.06
N ARG A 35 8.17 9.42 2.68
CA ARG A 35 9.00 9.03 1.52
C ARG A 35 9.57 7.64 1.67
N THR A 36 10.17 7.31 2.82
CA THR A 36 10.68 5.95 3.07
C THR A 36 9.59 4.88 2.95
N TYR A 37 8.36 5.18 3.39
CA TYR A 37 7.24 4.26 3.23
C TYR A 37 6.84 4.08 1.76
N GLN A 38 6.74 5.18 1.01
CA GLN A 38 6.43 5.17 -0.43
C GLN A 38 7.50 4.40 -1.22
N ASP A 39 8.78 4.62 -0.94
CA ASP A 39 9.88 3.91 -1.61
C ASP A 39 9.80 2.40 -1.36
N LYS A 40 9.53 2.00 -0.12
CA LYS A 40 9.34 0.58 0.23
C LYS A 40 8.14 -0.03 -0.48
N ALA A 41 7.03 0.69 -0.59
CA ALA A 41 5.84 0.24 -1.30
C ALA A 41 6.11 0.11 -2.81
N LEU A 42 6.78 1.11 -3.40
CA LEU A 42 7.17 1.09 -4.81
C LEU A 42 8.05 -0.12 -5.14
N ARG A 43 9.10 -0.37 -4.36
CA ARG A 43 9.97 -1.54 -4.56
C ARG A 43 9.20 -2.86 -4.51
N ARG A 44 8.22 -2.99 -3.61
CA ARG A 44 7.37 -4.18 -3.53
C ARG A 44 6.48 -4.33 -4.76
N MET A 45 5.85 -3.23 -5.20
CA MET A 45 5.00 -3.22 -6.39
C MET A 45 5.79 -3.58 -7.64
N VAL A 46 6.97 -3.00 -7.84
CA VAL A 46 7.82 -3.26 -9.01
C VAL A 46 8.34 -4.71 -9.01
N LYS A 47 8.74 -5.24 -7.85
CA LYS A 47 9.11 -6.66 -7.71
C LYS A 47 7.97 -7.60 -8.09
N TYR A 48 6.76 -7.31 -7.62
CA TYR A 48 5.58 -8.09 -7.97
C TYR A 48 5.22 -7.95 -9.46
N ALA A 49 5.27 -6.73 -10.01
CA ALA A 49 5.01 -6.51 -11.43
C ALA A 49 5.98 -7.34 -12.28
N TYR A 50 7.26 -7.45 -11.88
CA TYR A 50 8.24 -8.24 -12.62
C TYR A 50 7.95 -9.75 -12.66
N THR A 51 7.11 -10.29 -11.77
CA THR A 51 6.68 -11.69 -11.85
C THR A 51 5.53 -11.91 -12.84
N VAL A 52 4.85 -10.85 -13.27
CA VAL A 52 3.73 -10.93 -14.21
C VAL A 52 4.27 -10.89 -15.65
N PRO A 53 3.90 -11.85 -16.54
CA PRO A 53 4.53 -12.01 -17.85
C PRO A 53 4.56 -10.74 -18.72
N ILE A 54 3.47 -9.97 -18.73
CA ILE A 54 3.34 -8.75 -19.53
C ILE A 54 4.37 -7.70 -19.07
N TYR A 55 4.50 -7.47 -17.76
CA TYR A 55 5.43 -6.48 -17.22
C TYR A 55 6.87 -7.00 -17.27
N HIS A 56 7.10 -8.30 -17.01
CA HIS A 56 8.40 -8.92 -17.14
C HIS A 56 9.01 -8.70 -18.53
N LYS A 57 8.22 -8.92 -19.58
CA LYS A 57 8.64 -8.68 -20.98
C LYS A 57 8.98 -7.22 -21.21
N LYS A 58 8.10 -6.29 -20.83
CA LYS A 58 8.33 -4.85 -20.98
C LYS A 58 9.59 -4.36 -20.25
N TYR A 59 9.83 -4.88 -19.05
CA TYR A 59 10.97 -4.45 -18.24
C TYR A 59 12.28 -4.97 -18.84
N LYS A 60 12.29 -6.22 -19.33
CA LYS A 60 13.44 -6.75 -20.08
C LYS A 60 13.71 -5.98 -21.37
N GLU A 61 12.67 -5.63 -22.13
CA GLU A 61 12.81 -4.83 -23.36
C GLU A 61 13.40 -3.44 -23.08
N ALA A 62 13.05 -2.84 -21.95
CA ALA A 62 13.61 -1.56 -21.50
C ALA A 62 14.95 -1.69 -20.76
N GLY A 63 15.46 -2.91 -20.54
CA GLY A 63 16.73 -3.15 -19.84
C GLY A 63 16.71 -2.84 -18.35
N ILE A 64 15.54 -2.84 -17.70
CA ILE A 64 15.37 -2.49 -16.29
C ILE A 64 15.06 -3.72 -15.41
N HIS A 65 15.59 -3.72 -14.20
CA HIS A 65 15.37 -4.76 -13.20
C HIS A 65 14.88 -4.15 -11.86
N PRO A 66 14.00 -4.83 -11.09
CA PRO A 66 13.52 -4.29 -9.81
C PRO A 66 14.59 -3.97 -8.77
N THR A 67 15.81 -4.49 -8.92
CA THR A 67 16.96 -4.19 -8.04
C THR A 67 17.60 -2.83 -8.31
N ASP A 68 17.29 -2.21 -9.45
CA ASP A 68 17.83 -0.91 -9.83
C ASP A 68 17.23 0.23 -8.98
N ILE A 69 16.15 -0.07 -8.24
CA ILE A 69 15.51 0.85 -7.29
C ILE A 69 16.11 0.63 -5.90
N HIS A 70 17.04 1.52 -5.51
CA HIS A 70 17.69 1.54 -4.19
C HIS A 70 16.87 2.17 -3.08
#